data_AF-A0AAV1ZQ30-F1
#
_entry.id   AF-A0AAV1ZQ30-F1
#
_cell.length_a   1.000
_cell.length_b   1.000
_cell.length_c   1.000
_cell.angle_alpha   90.00
_cell.angle_beta   90.00
_cell.angle_gamma   90.00
#
_symmetry.space_group_name_H-M   'P 1'
#
loop_
_entity.id
_entity.type
_entity.pdbx_description
1 polymer ?
#
loop_
_entity_poly.entity_id
_entity_poly.type
_entity_poly.pdbx_seq_one_letter_code
_entity_poly.pdbx_strand_id
1 'polypeptide(L)' 'HGYTHGKNYSPDAIRWMDYISFLEGIFIQHALNKNGEMKIAENFVDGYCEERKTIYQFQGCFYHGCDICYDSDSVHPSRA' A
#
# COMPACT_ATOMS: atom_id res chain seq x y z
N HIS A 1 11.12 2.42 24.00
CA HIS A 1 10.60 3.26 22.90
C HIS A 1 10.02 2.32 21.85
N GLY A 2 8.80 1.80 21.96
CA GLY A 2 7.52 2.51 22.03
C GLY A 2 6.81 2.34 20.68
N TYR A 3 6.51 1.09 20.29
CA TYR A 3 5.76 0.79 19.07
C TYR A 3 4.28 1.15 19.32
N THR A 4 3.89 2.33 18.90
CA THR A 4 2.47 2.71 18.80
C THR A 4 2.25 3.28 17.41
N HIS A 5 1.54 2.54 16.56
CA HIS A 5 0.30 2.98 15.91
C HIS A 5 -0.18 2.00 14.83
N GLY A 6 -0.98 1.01 15.25
CA GLY A 6 -2.33 0.72 14.74
C GLY A 6 -2.61 0.37 13.27
N LYS A 7 -1.68 0.50 12.33
CA LYS A 7 -1.90 0.14 10.92
C LYS A 7 -0.62 -0.38 10.27
N ASN A 8 -0.73 -1.55 9.65
CA ASN A 8 0.36 -2.16 8.89
C ASN A 8 0.35 -1.59 7.48
N TYR A 9 1.45 -0.97 7.06
CA TYR A 9 1.69 -0.57 5.67
C TYR A 9 2.96 -1.26 5.16
N SER A 10 3.06 -1.48 3.84
CA SER A 10 4.26 -2.05 3.23
C SER A 10 5.31 -0.96 2.97
N PRO A 11 6.55 -1.08 3.48
CA PRO A 11 7.63 -0.16 3.12
C PRO A 11 7.90 -0.09 1.63
N ASP A 12 7.71 -1.20 0.89
CA ASP A 12 7.88 -1.22 -0.56
C ASP A 12 6.76 -0.48 -1.28
N ALA A 13 5.52 -0.55 -0.76
CA ALA A 13 4.43 0.26 -1.28
C ALA A 13 4.73 1.75 -1.13
N ILE A 14 5.27 2.19 0.01
CA ILE A 14 5.66 3.59 0.23
C ILE A 14 6.70 4.02 -0.81
N ARG A 15 7.80 3.26 -0.96
CA ARG A 15 8.86 3.60 -1.91
C ARG A 15 8.36 3.67 -3.35
N TRP A 16 7.48 2.74 -3.72
CA TRP A 16 6.87 2.74 -5.04
C TRP A 16 6.04 4.01 -5.27
N MET A 17 5.19 4.40 -4.31
CA MET A 17 4.39 5.62 -4.41
C MET A 17 5.24 6.89 -4.42
N ASP A 18 6.30 6.98 -3.60
CA ASP A 18 7.25 8.10 -3.62
C ASP A 18 7.93 8.23 -4.99
N TYR A 19 8.27 7.09 -5.62
CA TYR A 19 8.86 7.07 -6.95
C TYR A 19 7.89 7.58 -8.03
N ILE A 20 6.63 7.13 -8.02
CA ILE A 20 5.60 7.61 -8.97
C ILE A 20 5.30 9.10 -8.73
N SER A 21 5.15 9.50 -7.47
CA SER A 21 4.98 10.90 -7.05
C SER A 21 6.07 11.80 -7.63
N PHE A 22 7.33 11.39 -7.50
CA PHE A 22 8.49 12.08 -8.07
C PHE A 22 8.47 12.12 -9.60
N LEU A 23 8.27 10.97 -10.26
CA LEU A 23 8.31 10.86 -11.71
C LEU A 23 7.23 11.69 -12.40
N GLU A 24 6.02 11.69 -11.84
CA GLU A 24 4.85 12.29 -12.47
C GLU A 24 4.52 13.68 -11.93
N GLY A 25 5.30 14.17 -10.96
CA GLY A 25 5.12 15.48 -10.34
C GLY A 25 3.79 15.62 -9.62
N ILE A 26 3.27 14.55 -9.01
CA ILE A 26 2.01 14.57 -8.26
C ILE A 26 2.21 14.24 -6.80
N PHE A 27 1.27 14.70 -5.98
CA PHE A 27 1.18 14.25 -4.60
C PHE A 27 0.30 12.99 -4.50
N ILE A 28 0.85 11.93 -3.91
CA ILE A 28 0.13 10.71 -3.54
C ILE A 28 0.09 10.66 -2.02
N GLN A 29 -1.11 10.75 -1.44
CA GLN A 29 -1.34 10.58 0.00
C GLN A 29 -1.23 9.10 0.38
N HIS A 30 -0.35 8.76 1.32
CA HIS A 30 -0.12 7.41 1.86
C HIS A 30 0.13 7.42 3.37
N ALA A 31 0.30 6.23 3.96
CA ALA A 31 0.39 6.01 5.42
C ALA A 31 1.43 6.86 6.18
N LEU A 32 2.51 7.27 5.52
CA LEU A 32 3.60 8.06 6.12
C LEU A 32 3.47 9.57 5.90
N ASN A 33 2.51 10.03 5.11
CA ASN A 33 2.24 11.46 5.04
C ASN A 33 1.45 11.90 6.27
N LYS A 34 1.45 13.22 6.54
CA LYS A 34 0.79 13.81 7.73
C LYS A 34 -0.68 13.41 7.89
N ASN A 35 -1.38 13.18 6.78
CA ASN A 35 -2.81 12.83 6.76
C ASN A 35 -3.05 11.31 6.79
N GLY A 36 -2.00 10.48 6.77
CA GLY A 36 -2.08 9.02 6.69
C GLY A 36 -2.76 8.53 5.40
N GLU A 37 -3.19 7.26 5.40
CA GLU A 37 -3.94 6.66 4.30
C GLU A 37 -5.32 7.30 4.12
N MET A 38 -5.75 7.45 2.87
CA MET A 38 -7.11 7.89 2.56
C MET A 38 -8.11 6.76 2.81
N LYS A 39 -9.27 7.09 3.40
CA LYS A 39 -10.42 6.19 3.48
C LYS A 39 -11.39 6.52 2.35
N ILE A 40 -11.65 5.54 1.48
CA ILE A 40 -12.61 5.65 0.39
C ILE A 40 -13.72 4.65 0.63
N ALA A 41 -14.95 5.16 0.73
CA ALA A 41 -16.08 4.43 1.28
C ALA A 41 -15.74 3.84 2.66
N GLU A 42 -15.60 2.51 2.75
CA GLU A 42 -15.35 1.80 4.00
C GLU A 42 -13.91 1.29 4.15
N ASN A 43 -13.09 1.40 3.11
CA ASN A 43 -11.75 0.81 3.06
C ASN A 43 -10.65 1.88 3.02
N PHE A 44 -9.50 1.56 3.60
CA PHE A 44 -8.28 2.34 3.41
C PHE A 44 -7.56 1.86 2.16
N VAL A 45 -6.98 2.81 1.43
CA VAL A 45 -6.15 2.54 0.24
C VAL A 45 -4.70 2.88 0.54
N ASP A 46 -3.75 2.18 -0.10
CA ASP A 46 -2.32 2.41 0.12
C ASP A 46 -1.93 3.84 -0.25
N GLY A 47 -2.44 4.31 -1.38
CA GLY A 47 -2.15 5.62 -1.96
C GLY A 47 -3.35 6.26 -2.64
N TYR A 48 -3.46 7.58 -2.53
CA TYR A 48 -4.50 8.34 -3.22
C TYR A 48 -4.00 9.70 -3.72
N CYS A 49 -4.20 9.98 -5.00
CA CYS A 49 -3.90 11.27 -5.61
C CYS A 49 -5.21 12.05 -5.81
N GLU A 50 -5.40 13.10 -5.00
CA GLU A 50 -6.62 13.91 -5.01
C GLU A 50 -6.79 14.71 -6.32
N GLU A 51 -5.70 15.21 -6.88
CA GLU A 51 -5.71 15.98 -8.13
C GLU A 51 -6.27 15.17 -9.30
N ARG A 52 -5.89 13.89 -9.39
CA ARG A 52 -6.28 12.99 -10.48
C ARG A 52 -7.47 12.10 -10.15
N LYS A 53 -7.91 12.10 -8.89
CA LYS A 53 -8.92 11.16 -8.35
C LYS A 53 -8.52 9.69 -8.59
N THR A 54 -7.23 9.40 -8.42
CA THR A 54 -6.64 8.09 -8.72
C THR A 54 -6.21 7.39 -7.43
N ILE A 55 -6.60 6.11 -7.31
CA ILE A 55 -6.14 5.21 -6.24
C ILE A 55 -4.92 4.43 -6.74
N TYR A 56 -3.90 4.34 -5.89
CA TYR A 56 -2.72 3.51 -6.10
C TYR A 56 -2.73 2.39 -5.05
N GLN A 57 -2.80 1.13 -5.50
CA GLN A 57 -2.83 -0.04 -4.62
C GLN A 57 -1.66 -0.96 -4.97
N PHE A 58 -0.81 -1.23 -3.99
CA PHE A 58 0.38 -2.06 -4.16
C PHE A 58 0.06 -3.54 -3.91
N GLN A 59 0.12 -4.33 -4.97
CA GLN A 59 -0.15 -5.76 -4.94
C GLN A 59 1.13 -6.55 -4.62
N GLY A 60 1.62 -6.41 -3.38
CA GLY A 60 2.80 -7.13 -2.92
C GLY A 60 2.58 -8.64 -2.94
N CYS A 61 3.48 -9.39 -3.59
CA CYS A 61 3.36 -10.83 -3.85
C CYS A 61 2.99 -11.63 -2.59
N PHE A 62 3.69 -11.38 -1.48
CA PHE A 62 3.45 -12.07 -0.21
C PHE A 62 2.00 -11.92 0.24
N TYR A 63 1.51 -10.69 0.41
CA TYR A 63 0.17 -10.48 0.98
C TYR A 63 -0.98 -10.79 0.01
N HIS A 64 -0.75 -10.72 -1.30
CA HIS A 64 -1.80 -10.85 -2.31
C HIS A 64 -1.79 -12.19 -3.06
N GLY A 65 -0.75 -13.01 -2.90
CA GLY A 65 -0.61 -14.28 -3.63
C GLY A 65 -0.26 -14.00 -5.09
N CYS A 66 1.03 -14.02 -5.41
CA CYS A 66 1.49 -13.97 -6.79
C CYS A 66 1.57 -15.39 -7.38
N ASP A 67 0.80 -15.66 -8.42
CA ASP A 67 0.74 -16.97 -9.12
C ASP A 67 2.07 -17.37 -9.80
N ILE A 68 3.00 -16.42 -9.93
CA ILE A 68 4.35 -16.67 -10.47
C ILE A 68 5.32 -17.05 -9.34
N CYS A 69 5.16 -16.43 -8.16
CA CYS A 69 6.08 -16.60 -7.03
C CYS A 69 5.67 -17.75 -6.10
N TYR A 70 4.40 -18.12 -6.08
CA TYR A 70 3.84 -19.11 -5.16
C TYR A 70 2.94 -20.10 -5.91
N ASP A 71 3.00 -21.36 -5.51
CA ASP A 71 2.08 -22.39 -5.98
C ASP A 71 0.68 -22.15 -5.36
N SER A 72 -0.37 -22.23 -6.17
CA SER A 72 -1.75 -21.98 -5.76
C SER A 72 -2.23 -22.90 -4.64
N ASP A 73 -1.65 -24.09 -4.51
CA ASP A 73 -1.99 -25.08 -3.49
C ASP A 73 -1.20 -24.87 -2.18
N SER A 74 -0.31 -23.87 -2.14
CA SER A 74 0.45 -23.50 -0.94
C SER A 74 -0.43 -22.73 0.05
N VAL A 75 -0.45 -23.17 1.31
CA VAL A 75 -1.04 -22.36 2.38
C VAL A 75 -0.14 -21.16 2.67
N HIS A 76 -0.67 -19.94 2.50
CA HIS A 76 0.09 -18.73 2.80
C HIS A 76 0.46 -18.69 4.30
N PRO A 77 1.72 -18.44 4.68
CA PRO A 77 2.17 -18.52 6.07
C PRO A 77 1.49 -17.51 7.01
N SER A 78 0.84 -16.47 6.48
CA SER A 78 0.02 -15.53 7.26
C SER A 78 -1.45 -15.93 7.39
N ARG A 79 -1.87 -17.07 6.82
CA ARG A 79 -3.23 -17.61 6.88
C ARG A 79 -3.33 -18.86 7.78
N ALA A 80 -2.37 -19.05 8.67
CA ALA A 80 -2.37 -20.12 9.68
C ALA A 80 -3.41 -19.86 10.78
#